data_AF-A0A9E5CHY7-F1
#
_entry.id   AF-A0A9E5CHY7-F1
#
_cell.length_a   1.000
_cell.length_b   1.000
_cell.length_c   1.000
_cell.angle_alpha   90.00
_cell.angle_beta   90.00
_cell.angle_gamma   90.00
#
_symmetry.space_group_name_H-M   'P 1'
#
loop_
_entity.id
_entity.type
_entity.pdbx_description
1 polymer ?
#
loop_
_entity_poly.entity_id
_entity_poly.type
_entity_poly.pdbx_seq_one_letter_code
_entity_poly.pdbx_strand_id
1 'polypeptide(L)'
;MNTATAQTKFEPVAGWAKLPMGVTFRGDATSVAVDSKDNVYVFNRGTEPIAVFDTDGNFLRGMGHGEFVRPHGIEIDADDNLYLVDDNGHIVQKRTNDGELIFTIGTKGEPCEWQSGGMFNRPTDIAIHPVTGELFVSDGYGNSRIHKFDPDGNHIKSWGESGTDPGQFSLPHNVSMMGTDR
;
A
#
# COMPACT_ATOMS: atom_id res chain seq x y z
N MET A 1 13.36 -3.46 24.15
CA MET A 1 13.07 -2.44 23.13
C MET A 1 12.85 -1.11 23.86
N ASN A 2 13.53 -0.05 23.44
CA ASN A 2 13.23 1.29 23.94
C ASN A 2 12.03 1.82 23.16
N THR A 3 10.89 1.97 23.83
CA THR A 3 9.71 2.59 23.23
C THR A 3 10.02 4.06 22.92
N ALA A 4 9.63 4.52 21.73
CA ALA A 4 9.78 5.93 21.39
C ALA A 4 9.00 6.79 22.41
N THR A 5 9.60 7.89 22.84
CA THR A 5 8.99 8.86 23.75
C THR A 5 8.88 10.20 23.03
N ALA A 6 8.21 11.18 23.64
CA ALA A 6 8.19 12.56 23.15
C ALA A 6 9.60 13.20 23.05
N GLN A 7 10.65 12.56 23.59
CA GLN A 7 12.04 13.01 23.49
C GLN A 7 12.86 12.23 22.45
N THR A 8 12.31 11.18 21.83
CA THR A 8 13.00 10.46 20.76
C THR A 8 13.21 11.41 19.58
N LYS A 9 14.47 11.58 19.18
CA LYS A 9 14.85 12.36 18.01
C LYS A 9 15.12 11.40 16.86
N PHE A 10 14.52 11.68 15.70
CA PHE A 10 14.78 10.97 14.46
C PHE A 10 15.65 11.84 13.56
N GLU A 11 16.66 11.23 12.94
CA GLU A 11 17.51 11.87 11.96
C GLU A 11 17.53 11.03 10.67
N PRO A 12 17.51 11.66 9.48
CA PRO A 12 17.56 10.93 8.23
C PRO A 12 18.91 10.23 8.06
N VAL A 13 18.88 8.95 7.73
CA VAL A 13 20.07 8.20 7.32
C VAL A 13 20.23 8.33 5.80
N ALA A 14 21.08 9.25 5.37
CA ALA A 14 21.33 9.47 3.96
C ALA A 14 21.92 8.21 3.29
N GLY A 15 21.36 7.83 2.13
CA GLY A 15 21.86 6.68 1.37
C GLY A 15 21.65 5.32 2.06
N TRP A 16 20.66 5.22 2.96
CA TRP A 16 20.33 3.97 3.64
C TRP A 16 20.11 2.80 2.67
N ALA A 17 19.29 2.98 1.63
CA ALA A 17 19.02 1.93 0.64
C ALA A 17 20.23 1.71 -0.31
N LYS A 18 20.91 0.57 -0.15
CA LYS A 18 22.07 0.16 -0.96
C LYS A 18 21.59 -0.58 -2.20
N LEU A 19 21.28 0.18 -3.26
CA LEU A 19 20.78 -0.38 -4.51
C LEU A 19 21.89 -1.09 -5.31
N PRO A 20 21.70 -2.35 -5.72
CA PRO A 20 22.62 -3.02 -6.63
C PRO A 20 22.52 -2.43 -8.05
N MET A 21 23.53 -2.69 -8.87
CA MET A 21 23.55 -2.25 -10.27
C MET A 21 22.29 -2.71 -11.00
N GLY A 22 21.62 -1.79 -11.69
CA GLY A 22 20.40 -2.07 -12.46
C GLY A 22 19.10 -1.95 -11.66
N VAL A 23 19.16 -1.84 -10.32
CA VAL A 23 18.00 -1.54 -9.49
C VAL A 23 17.92 -0.03 -9.25
N THR A 24 16.77 0.56 -9.50
CA THR A 24 16.51 1.99 -9.31
C THR A 24 15.05 2.20 -8.98
N PHE A 25 14.73 3.19 -8.14
CA PHE A 25 13.35 3.62 -7.87
C PHE A 25 12.77 4.53 -8.97
N ARG A 26 13.56 4.90 -10.00
CA ARG A 26 13.19 5.86 -11.06
C ARG A 26 12.63 7.20 -10.55
N GLY A 27 13.04 7.61 -9.35
CA GLY A 27 12.66 8.87 -8.72
C GLY A 27 11.61 8.75 -7.62
N ASP A 28 10.80 7.69 -7.61
CA ASP A 28 9.63 7.58 -6.73
C ASP A 28 9.64 6.25 -5.93
N ALA A 29 9.96 6.34 -4.64
CA ALA A 29 9.54 5.35 -3.63
C ALA A 29 8.23 5.85 -3.02
N THR A 30 7.12 5.14 -3.26
CA THR A 30 5.77 5.66 -3.01
C THR A 30 5.22 5.25 -1.65
N SER A 31 5.58 4.06 -1.17
CA SER A 31 5.20 3.58 0.16
C SER A 31 6.21 2.56 0.68
N VAL A 32 6.24 2.38 2.01
CA VAL A 32 7.10 1.44 2.70
C VAL A 32 6.28 0.62 3.70
N ALA A 33 6.63 -0.65 3.87
CA ALA A 33 6.08 -1.52 4.90
C ALA A 33 7.19 -2.41 5.49
N VAL A 34 6.95 -3.01 6.65
CA VAL A 34 7.93 -3.83 7.37
C VAL A 34 7.32 -5.19 7.68
N ASP A 35 8.08 -6.26 7.45
CA ASP A 35 7.65 -7.62 7.80
C ASP A 35 8.04 -8.01 9.24
N SER A 36 7.61 -9.19 9.68
CA SER A 36 7.88 -9.73 11.02
C SER A 36 9.36 -9.94 11.38
N LYS A 37 10.27 -9.78 10.41
CA LYS A 37 11.73 -9.92 10.56
C LYS A 37 12.46 -8.59 10.43
N ASP A 38 11.73 -7.47 10.52
CA ASP A 38 12.23 -6.11 10.31
C ASP A 38 12.81 -5.87 8.90
N ASN A 39 12.45 -6.68 7.90
CA ASN A 39 12.81 -6.35 6.52
C ASN A 39 11.89 -5.24 6.02
N VAL A 40 12.48 -4.27 5.33
CA VAL A 40 11.80 -3.10 4.82
C VAL A 40 11.48 -3.31 3.34
N TYR A 41 10.19 -3.24 3.01
CA TYR A 41 9.66 -3.34 1.66
C TYR A 41 9.42 -1.93 1.15
N VAL A 42 10.12 -1.55 0.09
CA VAL A 42 9.96 -0.27 -0.57
C VAL A 42 9.17 -0.50 -1.86
N PHE A 43 7.91 -0.08 -1.86
CA PHE A 43 7.09 -0.08 -3.06
C PHE A 43 7.39 1.18 -3.88
N ASN A 44 7.75 0.99 -5.14
CA ASN A 44 8.37 2.04 -5.95
C ASN A 44 8.06 1.87 -7.44
N ARG A 45 8.31 2.92 -8.25
CA ARG A 45 8.02 2.92 -9.71
C ARG A 45 9.23 2.53 -10.56
N GLY A 46 10.16 1.84 -9.92
CA GLY A 46 11.46 1.47 -10.43
C GLY A 46 11.48 0.28 -11.36
N THR A 47 12.67 -0.29 -11.49
CA THR A 47 12.87 -1.57 -12.18
C THR A 47 12.32 -2.74 -11.36
N GLU A 48 12.43 -2.68 -10.04
CA GLU A 48 11.89 -3.68 -9.11
C GLU A 48 10.82 -3.01 -8.24
N PRO A 49 9.54 -3.05 -8.63
CA PRO A 49 8.47 -2.35 -7.91
C PRO A 49 8.41 -2.67 -6.42
N ILE A 50 8.72 -3.90 -6.02
CA ILE A 50 8.86 -4.28 -4.63
C ILE A 50 10.35 -4.55 -4.38
N ALA A 51 11.03 -3.62 -3.70
CA ALA A 51 12.43 -3.77 -3.33
C ALA A 51 12.54 -4.03 -1.82
N VAL A 52 13.15 -5.14 -1.42
CA VAL A 52 13.22 -5.58 -0.02
C VAL A 52 14.63 -5.40 0.51
N PHE A 53 14.76 -4.82 1.70
CA PHE A 53 16.02 -4.54 2.37
C PHE A 53 16.00 -5.07 3.81
N ASP A 54 17.17 -5.31 4.39
CA ASP A 54 17.29 -5.44 5.85
C ASP A 54 17.30 -4.06 6.53
N THR A 55 17.36 -4.05 7.86
CA THR A 55 17.38 -2.83 8.69
C THR A 55 18.59 -1.93 8.43
N ASP A 56 19.70 -2.50 7.94
CA ASP A 56 20.91 -1.77 7.56
C ASP A 56 20.87 -1.27 6.10
N GLY A 57 19.76 -1.50 5.41
CA GLY A 57 19.51 -1.06 4.04
C GLY A 57 20.26 -1.89 2.98
N ASN A 58 20.72 -3.10 3.31
CA ASN A 58 21.26 -4.03 2.33
C ASN A 58 20.11 -4.63 1.52
N PHE A 59 20.24 -4.60 0.18
CA PHE A 59 19.23 -5.18 -0.70
C PHE A 59 19.19 -6.71 -0.56
N LEU A 60 18.01 -7.24 -0.26
CA LEU A 60 17.77 -8.66 -0.11
C LEU A 60 17.21 -9.28 -1.39
N ARG A 61 16.15 -8.69 -1.96
CA ARG A 61 15.50 -9.15 -3.20
C ARG A 61 14.63 -8.08 -3.85
N GLY A 62 14.32 -8.27 -5.13
CA GLY A 62 13.37 -7.47 -5.92
C GLY A 62 12.26 -8.35 -6.48
N MET A 63 11.05 -7.81 -6.60
CA MET A 63 9.87 -8.51 -7.13
C MET A 63 8.97 -7.55 -7.94
N GLY A 64 8.12 -8.11 -8.81
CA GLY A 64 7.07 -7.37 -9.51
C GLY A 64 7.49 -6.68 -10.81
N HIS A 65 8.65 -7.02 -11.39
CA HIS A 65 9.16 -6.42 -12.61
C HIS A 65 8.16 -6.47 -13.76
N GLY A 66 7.72 -5.30 -14.25
CA GLY A 66 6.78 -5.18 -15.37
C GLY A 66 5.33 -5.60 -15.04
N GLU A 67 5.02 -5.90 -13.78
CA GLU A 67 3.69 -6.39 -13.38
C GLU A 67 2.72 -5.25 -13.01
N PHE A 68 3.23 -4.12 -12.55
CA PHE A 68 2.44 -2.98 -12.08
C PHE A 68 2.39 -1.87 -13.12
N VAL A 69 1.23 -1.21 -13.24
CA VAL A 69 1.05 -0.04 -14.10
C VAL A 69 1.63 1.19 -13.41
N ARG A 70 1.24 1.43 -12.16
CA ARG A 70 1.78 2.50 -11.32
C ARG A 70 1.66 2.14 -9.82
N PRO A 71 2.71 1.54 -9.24
CA PRO A 71 2.85 1.32 -7.81
C PRO A 71 2.52 2.56 -6.98
N HIS A 72 1.73 2.37 -5.92
CA HIS A 72 1.31 3.44 -5.03
C HIS A 72 1.41 3.06 -3.54
N GLY A 73 0.53 2.18 -3.04
CA GLY A 73 0.47 1.78 -1.62
C GLY A 73 0.98 0.35 -1.38
N ILE A 74 1.59 0.11 -0.22
CA ILE A 74 1.92 -1.22 0.29
C ILE A 74 1.57 -1.28 1.78
N GLU A 75 1.00 -2.40 2.22
CA GLU A 75 0.77 -2.75 3.63
C GLU A 75 1.09 -4.24 3.83
N ILE A 76 1.53 -4.64 5.02
CA ILE A 76 1.88 -6.03 5.34
C ILE A 76 1.03 -6.52 6.51
N ASP A 77 0.33 -7.64 6.33
CA ASP A 77 -0.46 -8.23 7.42
C ASP A 77 0.40 -9.03 8.41
N ALA A 78 -0.22 -9.48 9.51
CA ALA A 78 0.48 -10.18 10.59
C ALA A 78 1.10 -11.53 10.18
N ASP A 79 0.72 -12.06 9.01
CA ASP A 79 1.23 -13.29 8.41
C ASP A 79 2.27 -13.01 7.30
N ASP A 80 2.77 -11.77 7.21
CA ASP A 80 3.70 -11.28 6.20
C ASP A 80 3.15 -11.30 4.76
N ASN A 81 1.82 -11.30 4.56
CA ASN A 81 1.25 -11.12 3.22
C ASN A 81 1.29 -9.65 2.81
N LEU A 82 1.61 -9.41 1.54
CA LEU A 82 1.73 -8.09 0.95
C LEU A 82 0.38 -7.66 0.37
N TYR A 83 -0.08 -6.46 0.69
CA TYR A 83 -1.22 -5.81 0.04
C TYR A 83 -0.71 -4.63 -0.77
N LEU A 84 -0.94 -4.65 -2.08
CA LEU A 84 -0.27 -3.79 -3.04
C LEU A 84 -1.31 -3.04 -3.86
N VAL A 85 -1.27 -1.71 -3.80
CA VAL A 85 -2.20 -0.83 -4.50
C VAL A 85 -1.56 -0.30 -5.77
N ASP A 86 -2.12 -0.69 -6.92
CA ASP A 86 -1.74 -0.18 -8.24
C ASP A 86 -2.78 0.85 -8.67
N ASP A 87 -2.46 2.14 -8.51
CA ASP A 87 -3.47 3.18 -8.70
C ASP A 87 -3.90 3.24 -10.18
N ASN A 88 -2.95 3.26 -11.10
CA ASN A 88 -3.25 3.30 -12.53
C ASN A 88 -3.58 1.91 -13.10
N GLY A 89 -3.38 0.85 -12.31
CA GLY A 89 -3.94 -0.47 -12.57
C GLY A 89 -5.38 -0.62 -12.09
N HIS A 90 -5.86 0.29 -11.23
CA HIS A 90 -7.20 0.29 -10.63
C HIS A 90 -7.50 -0.95 -9.78
N ILE A 91 -6.47 -1.50 -9.14
CA ILE A 91 -6.58 -2.75 -8.39
C ILE A 91 -5.82 -2.71 -7.07
N VAL A 92 -6.21 -3.59 -6.17
CA VAL A 92 -5.42 -4.00 -5.01
C VAL A 92 -5.11 -5.49 -5.14
N GLN A 93 -3.88 -5.90 -4.88
CA GLN A 93 -3.47 -7.30 -4.87
C GLN A 93 -3.02 -7.73 -3.49
N LYS A 94 -3.51 -8.88 -3.02
CA LYS A 94 -2.89 -9.59 -1.90
C LYS A 94 -1.94 -10.64 -2.45
N ARG A 95 -0.72 -10.69 -1.92
CA ARG A 95 0.32 -11.66 -2.30
C ARG A 95 0.98 -12.27 -1.08
N THR A 96 1.55 -13.45 -1.23
CA THR A 96 2.47 -14.00 -0.23
C THR A 96 3.75 -13.15 -0.16
N ASN A 97 4.54 -13.32 0.90
CA ASN A 97 5.82 -12.65 1.05
C ASN A 97 6.83 -12.96 -0.09
N ASP A 98 6.68 -14.14 -0.71
CA ASP A 98 7.49 -14.57 -1.87
C ASP A 98 6.94 -14.01 -3.21
N GLY A 99 5.86 -13.23 -3.17
CA GLY A 99 5.30 -12.54 -4.33
C GLY A 99 4.24 -13.33 -5.10
N GLU A 100 3.82 -14.50 -4.61
CA GLU A 100 2.75 -15.28 -5.24
C GLU A 100 1.39 -14.60 -5.02
N LEU A 101 0.59 -14.50 -6.09
CA LEU A 101 -0.72 -13.86 -6.03
C LEU A 101 -1.72 -14.72 -5.25
N ILE A 102 -2.35 -14.14 -4.22
CA ILE A 102 -3.44 -14.77 -3.46
C ILE A 102 -4.79 -14.37 -4.08
N PHE A 103 -5.06 -13.06 -4.16
CA PHE A 103 -6.25 -12.53 -4.83
C PHE A 103 -6.02 -11.10 -5.35
N THR A 104 -6.94 -10.65 -6.20
CA THR A 104 -7.03 -9.26 -6.69
C THR A 104 -8.43 -8.70 -6.42
N ILE A 105 -8.49 -7.47 -5.92
CA ILE A 105 -9.72 -6.67 -5.80
C ILE A 105 -9.74 -5.65 -6.94
N GLY A 106 -10.85 -5.59 -7.68
CA GLY A 106 -11.00 -4.79 -8.89
C GLY A 106 -10.57 -5.54 -10.15
N THR A 107 -10.80 -4.92 -11.32
CA THR A 107 -10.41 -5.47 -12.63
C THR A 107 -9.33 -4.59 -13.24
N LYS A 108 -8.17 -5.19 -13.56
CA LYS A 108 -7.00 -4.45 -14.03
C LYS A 108 -7.29 -3.67 -15.29
N GLY A 109 -7.09 -2.35 -15.25
CA GLY A 109 -7.29 -1.46 -16.39
C GLY A 109 -8.76 -1.10 -16.67
N GLU A 110 -9.70 -1.50 -15.81
CA GLU A 110 -11.12 -1.16 -15.94
C GLU A 110 -11.56 -0.27 -14.77
N PRO A 111 -11.35 1.06 -14.85
CA PRO A 111 -11.81 1.96 -13.80
C PRO A 111 -13.33 2.13 -13.85
N CYS A 112 -13.96 2.35 -12.70
CA CYS A 112 -15.31 2.90 -12.68
C CYS A 112 -15.33 4.35 -13.20
N GLU A 113 -16.50 4.85 -13.54
CA GLU A 113 -16.65 6.25 -13.98
C GLU A 113 -16.21 7.23 -12.87
N TRP A 114 -15.68 8.38 -13.29
CA TRP A 114 -15.21 9.45 -12.40
C TRP A 114 -16.28 9.82 -11.37
N GLN A 115 -15.94 9.69 -10.08
CA GLN A 115 -16.83 10.02 -8.94
C GLN A 115 -18.17 9.25 -8.90
N SER A 116 -18.30 8.14 -9.62
CA SER A 116 -19.52 7.30 -9.61
C SER A 116 -19.73 6.53 -8.30
N GLY A 117 -18.68 6.39 -7.49
CA GLY A 117 -18.69 5.55 -6.29
C GLY A 117 -18.54 4.05 -6.55
N GLY A 118 -18.29 3.66 -7.81
CA GLY A 118 -17.96 2.28 -8.19
C GLY A 118 -16.57 1.84 -7.72
N MET A 119 -16.19 0.61 -8.08
CA MET A 119 -14.95 -0.05 -7.70
C MET A 119 -14.04 -0.21 -8.93
N PHE A 120 -12.79 0.23 -8.98
CA PHE A 120 -12.18 1.40 -8.34
C PHE A 120 -11.96 2.48 -9.42
N ASN A 121 -11.59 3.71 -9.04
CA ASN A 121 -10.95 4.66 -9.97
C ASN A 121 -9.75 5.33 -9.33
N ARG A 122 -8.60 4.66 -9.53
CA ARG A 122 -7.29 5.04 -9.00
C ARG A 122 -7.22 5.00 -7.47
N PRO A 123 -7.24 3.77 -6.90
CA PRO A 123 -7.07 3.56 -5.48
C PRO A 123 -5.66 3.98 -5.04
N THR A 124 -5.53 4.43 -3.81
CA THR A 124 -4.33 5.11 -3.32
C THR A 124 -3.65 4.33 -2.20
N ASP A 125 -4.41 3.81 -1.25
CA ASP A 125 -3.81 3.17 -0.08
C ASP A 125 -4.73 2.12 0.53
N ILE A 126 -4.17 1.29 1.42
CA ILE A 126 -4.88 0.24 2.12
C ILE A 126 -4.44 0.15 3.58
N ALA A 127 -5.41 0.03 4.49
CA ALA A 127 -5.20 -0.32 5.89
C ALA A 127 -5.88 -1.65 6.20
N ILE A 128 -5.28 -2.42 7.11
CA ILE A 128 -5.75 -3.74 7.53
C ILE A 128 -6.08 -3.69 9.01
N HIS A 129 -7.27 -4.15 9.39
CA HIS A 129 -7.62 -4.26 10.79
C HIS A 129 -6.85 -5.42 11.45
N PRO A 130 -6.01 -5.19 12.46
CA PRO A 130 -5.02 -6.18 12.92
C PRO A 130 -5.63 -7.44 13.55
N VAL A 131 -6.86 -7.36 14.04
CA VAL A 131 -7.55 -8.49 14.70
C VAL A 131 -8.52 -9.22 13.77
N THR A 132 -9.15 -8.50 12.84
CA THR A 132 -10.25 -9.05 12.03
C THR A 132 -9.82 -9.33 10.61
N GLY A 133 -8.71 -8.74 10.14
CA GLY A 133 -8.26 -8.80 8.76
C GLY A 133 -9.09 -7.96 7.79
N GLU A 134 -10.07 -7.19 8.28
CA GLU A 134 -10.89 -6.35 7.41
C GLU A 134 -10.04 -5.28 6.74
N LEU A 135 -10.31 -5.05 5.45
CA LEU A 135 -9.50 -4.17 4.60
C LEU A 135 -10.22 -2.85 4.38
N PHE A 136 -9.47 -1.76 4.37
CA PHE A 136 -9.96 -0.41 4.13
C PHE A 136 -9.12 0.21 3.03
N VAL A 137 -9.71 0.52 1.88
CA VAL A 137 -9.00 1.08 0.72
C VAL A 137 -9.46 2.50 0.46
N SER A 138 -8.53 3.44 0.38
CA SER A 138 -8.82 4.81 -0.06
C SER A 138 -8.81 4.88 -1.59
N ASP A 139 -9.97 5.16 -2.19
CA ASP A 139 -10.12 5.37 -3.63
C ASP A 139 -10.26 6.86 -3.91
N GLY A 140 -9.14 7.49 -4.23
CA GLY A 140 -8.97 8.93 -4.04
C GLY A 140 -8.68 9.75 -5.28
N TYR A 141 -7.94 9.22 -6.25
CA TYR A 141 -7.52 10.05 -7.39
C TYR A 141 -8.63 10.26 -8.41
N GLY A 142 -9.50 9.27 -8.61
CA GLY A 142 -10.65 9.35 -9.50
C GLY A 142 -11.99 9.12 -8.81
N ASN A 143 -11.95 8.89 -7.50
CA ASN A 143 -13.10 8.69 -6.65
C ASN A 143 -12.90 9.47 -5.35
N SER A 144 -13.95 9.62 -4.55
CA SER A 144 -13.87 10.27 -3.23
C SER A 144 -14.44 9.31 -2.19
N ARG A 145 -13.90 8.10 -2.14
CA ARG A 145 -14.48 6.97 -1.40
C ARG A 145 -13.47 6.26 -0.54
N ILE A 146 -13.97 5.70 0.56
CA ILE A 146 -13.32 4.59 1.26
C ILE A 146 -14.17 3.34 1.03
N HIS A 147 -13.51 2.25 0.66
CA HIS A 147 -14.11 0.94 0.50
C HIS A 147 -13.68 0.04 1.64
N LYS A 148 -14.62 -0.71 2.22
CA LYS A 148 -14.35 -1.73 3.23
C LYS A 148 -14.60 -3.12 2.63
N PHE A 149 -13.70 -4.05 2.92
CA PHE A 149 -13.78 -5.45 2.52
C PHE A 149 -13.57 -6.37 3.71
N ASP A 150 -14.02 -7.62 3.56
CA ASP A 150 -13.63 -8.71 4.45
C ASP A 150 -12.19 -9.20 4.13
N PRO A 151 -11.62 -10.10 4.94
CA PRO A 151 -10.24 -10.60 4.74
C PRO A 151 -10.02 -11.36 3.43
N ASP A 152 -11.10 -11.88 2.83
CA ASP A 152 -11.08 -12.61 1.56
C ASP A 152 -11.21 -11.65 0.35
N GLY A 153 -11.33 -10.35 0.61
CA GLY A 153 -11.42 -9.31 -0.41
C GLY A 153 -12.85 -9.07 -0.94
N ASN A 154 -13.89 -9.63 -0.29
CA ASN A 154 -15.26 -9.36 -0.67
C ASN A 154 -15.70 -7.99 -0.16
N HIS A 155 -16.38 -7.23 -1.03
CA HIS A 155 -16.85 -5.89 -0.69
C HIS A 155 -17.94 -5.93 0.39
N ILE A 156 -17.76 -5.16 1.46
CA ILE A 156 -18.74 -5.01 2.54
C ILE A 156 -19.55 -3.74 2.34
N LYS A 157 -18.88 -2.58 2.21
CA LYS A 157 -19.53 -1.28 2.05
C LYS A 157 -18.56 -0.21 1.55
N SER A 158 -19.11 0.90 1.06
CA SER A 158 -18.35 2.11 0.72
C SER A 158 -19.01 3.34 1.35
N TRP A 159 -18.22 4.37 1.64
CA TRP A 159 -18.71 5.69 2.05
C TRP A 159 -17.79 6.78 1.52
N GLY A 160 -18.23 8.04 1.61
CA GLY A 160 -17.57 9.16 0.95
C GLY A 160 -18.32 9.62 -0.28
N GLU A 161 -18.11 10.85 -0.69
CA GLU A 161 -18.40 11.40 -2.01
C GLU A 161 -17.61 12.71 -2.15
N SER A 162 -17.57 13.29 -3.35
CA SER A 162 -16.81 14.53 -3.55
C SER A 162 -17.43 15.69 -2.77
N GLY A 163 -16.65 16.36 -1.93
CA GLY A 163 -17.08 17.58 -1.26
C GLY A 163 -16.35 17.89 0.04
N THR A 164 -16.96 18.74 0.87
CA THR A 164 -16.35 19.29 2.10
C THR A 164 -17.21 19.11 3.35
N ASP A 165 -18.42 18.55 3.21
CA ASP A 165 -19.33 18.32 4.32
C ASP A 165 -18.94 17.05 5.11
N PRO A 166 -19.48 16.84 6.33
CA PRO A 166 -19.21 15.65 7.12
C PRO A 166 -19.46 14.35 6.32
N GLY A 167 -18.43 13.51 6.22
CA GLY A 167 -18.49 12.25 5.47
C GLY A 167 -18.17 12.37 3.99
N GLN A 168 -17.89 13.57 3.47
CA GLN A 168 -17.38 13.80 2.12
C GLN A 168 -15.85 13.89 2.12
N PHE A 169 -15.25 13.62 0.96
CA PHE A 169 -13.82 13.70 0.74
C PHE A 169 -13.54 14.43 -0.57
N SER A 170 -12.34 14.99 -0.74
CA SER A 170 -11.92 15.54 -2.04
C SER A 170 -10.95 14.61 -2.76
N LEU A 171 -9.95 14.10 -2.05
CA LEU A 171 -8.92 13.20 -2.58
C LEU A 171 -8.38 12.38 -1.38
N PRO A 172 -9.14 11.42 -0.85
CA PRO A 172 -8.66 10.57 0.24
C PRO A 172 -7.45 9.77 -0.27
N HIS A 173 -6.26 10.08 0.24
CA HIS A 173 -5.00 9.62 -0.36
C HIS A 173 -4.28 8.53 0.45
N ASN A 174 -4.51 8.52 1.77
CA ASN A 174 -3.95 7.56 2.69
C ASN A 174 -5.02 7.14 3.69
N VAL A 175 -4.95 5.91 4.17
CA VAL A 175 -5.80 5.41 5.24
C VAL A 175 -4.92 4.64 6.21
N SER A 176 -5.05 4.96 7.49
CA SER A 176 -4.33 4.27 8.55
C SER A 176 -5.29 3.96 9.69
N MET A 177 -5.02 2.88 10.40
CA MET A 177 -5.79 2.47 11.55
C MET A 177 -4.96 2.61 12.80
N MET A 178 -5.44 3.42 13.74
CA MET A 178 -4.86 3.46 15.08
C MET A 178 -5.49 2.35 15.93
N GLY A 179 -4.65 1.47 16.46
CA GLY A 179 -5.04 0.31 17.27
C GLY A 179 -3.82 -0.22 17.99
N THR A 180 -3.79 -1.47 18.43
CA THR A 180 -2.51 -2.11 18.77
C THR A 180 -1.81 -2.49 17.46
N ASP A 181 -1.30 -1.49 16.77
CA ASP A 181 -0.20 -1.61 15.82
C ASP A 181 0.95 -2.38 16.52
N ARG A 182 1.62 -3.26 15.76
CA ARG A 182 2.87 -3.86 16.22
C ARG A 182 3.97 -2.81 16.18
#